data_AF-A0A6P0U3V2-F1
#
_entry.id   AF-A0A6P0U3V2-F1
#
_cell.length_a   1.000
_cell.length_b   1.000
_cell.length_c   1.000
_cell.angle_alpha   90.00
_cell.angle_beta   90.00
_cell.angle_gamma   90.00
#
_symmetry.space_group_name_H-M   'P 1'
#
loop_
_entity.id
_entity.type
_entity.pdbx_description
1 polymer ?
#
loop_
_entity_poly.entity_id
_entity_poly.type
_entity_poly.pdbx_seq_one_letter_code
_entity_poly.pdbx_strand_id
1 'polypeptide(L)' 'MPCGTQGDYHKNLRSRDDLKVLGHWIKGKLQQKGVLELFESVTSQTLEEYGKNYIRMYKLSDSDYYLEF' A
#
# COMPACT_ATOMS: atom_id res chain seq x y z
N MET A 1 -5.71 -9.94 -5.04
CA MET A 1 -4.62 -10.15 -4.06
C MET A 1 -5.24 -10.36 -2.69
N PRO A 2 -5.03 -11.51 -2.04
CA PRO A 2 -5.57 -11.75 -0.70
C PRO A 2 -4.80 -10.95 0.35
N CYS A 3 -5.54 -10.17 1.15
CA CYS A 3 -5.02 -9.44 2.30
C CYS A 3 -5.65 -9.95 3.60
N GLY A 4 -5.02 -9.68 4.73
CA GLY A 4 -5.55 -9.97 6.05
C GLY A 4 -5.10 -8.92 7.07
N THR A 5 -5.91 -8.76 8.12
CA THR A 5 -5.61 -7.86 9.25
C THR A 5 -5.17 -8.68 10.46
N GLN A 6 -4.11 -8.26 11.14
CA GLN A 6 -3.52 -8.99 12.29
C GLN A 6 -3.00 -8.05 13.39
N GLY A 7 -2.60 -8.63 14.53
CA GLY A 7 -2.09 -7.93 15.70
C GLY A 7 -3.19 -7.25 16.53
N ASP A 8 -2.77 -6.52 17.56
CA ASP A 8 -3.70 -5.80 18.43
C ASP A 8 -4.58 -4.83 17.63
N TYR A 9 -5.88 -4.83 17.93
CA TYR A 9 -6.90 -4.03 17.25
C TYR A 9 -6.95 -4.22 15.73
N HIS A 10 -6.46 -5.34 15.19
CA HIS A 10 -6.41 -5.63 13.76
C HIS A 10 -5.70 -4.55 12.92
N LYS A 11 -4.75 -3.82 13.54
CA LYS A 11 -4.09 -2.66 12.92
C LYS A 11 -3.20 -3.01 11.72
N ASN A 12 -2.71 -4.24 11.63
CA ASN A 12 -1.74 -4.63 10.61
C ASN A 12 -2.45 -5.15 9.36
N LEU A 13 -2.65 -4.30 8.35
CA LEU A 13 -3.08 -4.74 7.01
C LEU A 13 -1.88 -5.29 6.24
N ARG A 14 -1.90 -6.58 5.90
CA ARG A 14 -0.82 -7.26 5.15
C ARG A 14 -1.36 -8.19 4.08
N SER A 15 -0.58 -8.44 3.03
CA SER A 15 -0.85 -9.57 2.14
C SER A 15 -0.78 -10.89 2.91
N ARG A 16 -1.71 -11.81 2.59
CA ARG A 16 -1.92 -13.04 3.38
C ARG A 16 -0.76 -14.04 3.26
N ASP A 17 -0.11 -14.10 2.11
CA ASP A 17 0.89 -15.12 1.79
C ASP A 17 2.32 -14.57 1.61
N ASP A 18 2.44 -13.40 0.99
CA ASP A 18 3.73 -12.73 0.80
C ASP A 18 3.63 -11.26 1.19
N LEU A 19 4.29 -10.90 2.31
CA LEU A 19 4.36 -9.54 2.83
C LEU A 19 4.89 -8.52 1.82
N LYS A 20 5.65 -8.97 0.82
CA LYS A 20 6.24 -8.12 -0.19
C LYS A 20 5.22 -7.63 -1.21
N VAL A 21 4.09 -8.32 -1.42
CA VAL A 21 3.15 -7.99 -2.50
C VAL A 21 2.53 -6.59 -2.29
N LEU A 22 2.04 -6.29 -1.08
CA LEU A 22 1.49 -4.96 -0.79
C LEU A 22 2.56 -3.88 -0.92
N GLY A 23 3.78 -4.17 -0.44
CA GLY A 23 4.91 -3.26 -0.53
C GLY A 23 5.32 -2.96 -1.98
N HIS A 24 5.41 -3.98 -2.84
CA HIS A 24 5.71 -3.82 -4.27
C HIS A 24 4.61 -3.06 -5.00
N TRP A 25 3.34 -3.25 -4.63
CA TRP A 25 2.25 -2.51 -5.22
C TRP A 25 2.33 -1.00 -4.91
N ILE A 26 2.56 -0.63 -3.64
CA ILE A 26 2.71 0.77 -3.23
C ILE A 26 3.98 1.39 -3.85
N LYS A 27 5.14 0.74 -3.64
CA LYS A 27 6.42 1.25 -4.15
C LYS A 27 6.46 1.29 -5.66
N GLY A 28 5.89 0.30 -6.33
CA GLY A 28 5.80 0.26 -7.79
C GLY A 28 5.04 1.45 -8.37
N LYS A 29 3.98 1.92 -7.71
CA LYS A 29 3.27 3.15 -8.12
C LYS A 29 4.13 4.41 -7.96
N LEU A 30 4.89 4.50 -6.87
CA LEU A 30 5.83 5.61 -6.64
C LEU A 30 6.95 5.61 -7.69
N GLN A 31 7.52 4.44 -7.97
CA GLN A 31 8.55 4.24 -8.99
C GLN A 31 8.03 4.56 -10.41
N GLN A 32 6.81 4.14 -10.74
CA GLN A 32 6.18 4.46 -12.04
C GLN A 32 5.97 5.97 -12.24
N LYS A 33 5.74 6.72 -11.16
CA LYS A 33 5.65 8.18 -11.20
C LYS A 33 7.03 8.87 -11.21
N GLY A 34 8.11 8.14 -10.98
CA GLY A 34 9.47 8.67 -10.92
C GLY A 34 9.81 9.42 -9.64
N VAL A 35 9.02 9.25 -8.57
CA VAL A 35 9.24 9.93 -7.27
C VAL A 35 10.01 9.08 -6.27
N LEU A 36 10.33 7.82 -6.63
CA LEU A 36 11.06 6.89 -5.78
C LEU A 36 11.99 6.06 -6.67
N GLU A 37 13.28 6.02 -6.33
CA GLU A 37 14.25 5.16 -7.01
C GLU A 37 14.42 3.79 -6.32
N LEU A 38 15.04 2.86 -7.03
CA LEU A 38 15.37 1.55 -6.48
C LEU A 38 16.33 1.70 -5.28
N PHE A 39 16.04 1.01 -4.18
CA PHE A 39 16.78 1.06 -2.91
C PHE A 39 16.63 2.36 -2.10
N GLU A 40 15.77 3.28 -2.50
CA GLU A 40 15.46 4.46 -1.68
C GLU A 40 14.38 4.18 -0.62
N SER A 41 14.43 4.98 0.45
CA SER A 41 13.43 4.96 1.52
C SER A 41 12.28 5.89 1.16
N VAL A 42 11.04 5.44 1.38
CA VAL A 42 9.85 6.29 1.20
C VAL A 42 9.82 7.31 2.33
N THR A 43 9.91 8.60 1.97
CA THR A 43 9.84 9.72 2.92
C THR A 43 8.52 10.47 2.78
N SER A 44 8.24 11.39 3.71
CA SER A 44 7.09 12.30 3.58
C SER A 44 7.17 13.14 2.30
N GLN A 45 8.39 13.55 1.90
CA GLN A 45 8.61 14.30 0.66
C GLN A 45 8.23 13.46 -0.57
N THR A 46 8.60 12.17 -0.62
CA THR A 46 8.18 11.25 -1.69
C THR A 46 6.66 11.18 -1.84
N LEU A 47 5.92 11.16 -0.72
CA LEU A 47 4.45 11.12 -0.74
C LEU A 47 3.83 12.46 -1.16
N GLU A 48 4.48 13.57 -0.80
CA GLU A 48 4.08 14.91 -1.21
C GLU A 48 4.28 15.13 -2.72
N GLU A 49 5.43 14.70 -3.26
CA GLU A 49 5.72 14.69 -4.70
C GLU A 49 4.78 13.73 -5.46
N TYR A 50 4.42 12.59 -4.85
CA TYR A 50 3.39 11.71 -5.39
C TYR A 50 2.00 12.38 -5.38
N GLY A 51 1.75 13.35 -4.50
CA GLY A 51 0.47 14.03 -4.34
C GLY A 51 -0.60 13.21 -3.62
N LYS A 52 -0.22 12.09 -2.98
CA LYS A 52 -1.12 11.25 -2.19
C LYS A 52 -0.36 10.58 -1.04
N ASN A 53 -0.89 10.72 0.16
CA ASN A 53 -0.31 10.16 1.39
C ASN A 53 -1.28 9.21 2.14
N TYR A 54 -2.39 8.84 1.50
CA TYR A 54 -3.40 7.95 2.07
C TYR A 54 -3.77 6.84 1.07
N ILE A 55 -4.19 5.70 1.61
CA ILE A 55 -4.80 4.61 0.84
C ILE A 55 -6.29 4.67 1.12
N ARG A 56 -7.13 4.69 0.08
CA ARG A 56 -8.57 4.52 0.23
C ARG A 56 -8.93 3.05 0.11
N MET A 57 -9.78 2.59 1.00
CA MET A 57 -10.30 1.23 0.97
C MET A 57 -11.82 1.29 0.87
N TYR A 58 -12.36 0.82 -0.25
CA TYR A 58 -13.78 0.77 -0.52
C TYR A 58 -14.27 -0.66 -0.29
N LYS A 59 -15.28 -0.83 0.56
CA LYS A 59 -15.93 -2.14 0.74
C LYS A 59 -16.81 -2.41 -0.48
N LEU A 60 -16.55 -3.52 -1.18
CA LEU A 60 -17.37 -3.97 -2.31
C LEU A 60 -18.33 -5.07 -1.88
N SER A 61 -17.87 -5.99 -1.03
CA SER A 61 -18.65 -7.08 -0.45
C SER A 61 -18.14 -7.38 0.96
N ASP A 62 -18.67 -8.43 1.62
CA ASP A 62 -18.17 -8.84 2.94
C ASP A 62 -16.73 -9.34 2.93
N SER A 63 -16.25 -9.84 1.78
CA SER A 63 -14.88 -10.36 1.63
C SER A 63 -14.04 -9.56 0.64
N ASP A 64 -14.64 -8.66 -0.14
CA ASP A 64 -13.97 -7.93 -1.21
C ASP A 64 -13.85 -6.43 -0.90
N TYR A 65 -12.64 -5.93 -1.09
CA TYR A 65 -12.31 -4.52 -0.91
C TYR A 65 -11.52 -4.02 -2.11
N TYR A 66 -11.81 -2.80 -2.55
CA TYR A 66 -11.02 -2.09 -3.54
C TYR A 66 -10.06 -1.11 -2.86
N LEU A 67 -8.77 -1.26 -3.12
CA LEU A 67 -7.72 -0.41 -2.59
C LEU A 67 -7.25 0.57 -3.66
N GLU A 68 -7.25 1.86 -3.31
CA GLU A 68 -6.81 2.94 -4.19
C GLU A 68 -5.66 3.72 -3.54
N PHE A 69 -4.49 3.65 -4.17
CA PHE A 69 -3.30 4.45 -3.88
C PHE A 69 -2.90 5.19 -5.15
#